data_AF-A0A3R7W0P4-F1
#
_entry.id   AF-A0A3R7W0P4-F1
#
_cell.length_a   1.000
_cell.length_b   1.000
_cell.length_c   1.000
_cell.angle_alpha   90.00
_cell.angle_beta   90.00
_cell.angle_gamma   90.00
#
_symmetry.space_group_name_H-M   'P 1'
#
loop_
_entity.id
_entity.type
_entity.pdbx_description
1 polymer ?
#
loop_
_entity_poly.entity_id
_entity_poly.type
_entity_poly.pdbx_seq_one_letter_code
_entity_poly.pdbx_strand_id
1 'polypeptide(L)'
;MQAHSQTQESADGTPVKEVAPFLRSLRRMLDTESPYIVRWTPDGKAFEIYDIIAISDYVLPKYFKHCKYASFQRQLNYFNFRKWTKSRAVVCTFSNQFFQRDQPL
;
A
#
# COMPACT_ATOMS: atom_id res chain seq x y z
N MET A 1 29.34 -39.42 38.11
CA MET A 1 29.21 -37.95 38.09
C MET A 1 28.76 -37.54 36.70
N GLN A 2 27.74 -36.70 36.65
CA GLN A 2 26.99 -36.28 35.46
C GLN A 2 27.79 -35.29 34.60
N ALA A 3 27.51 -35.28 33.29
CA ALA A 3 27.32 -34.04 32.53
C ALA A 3 26.60 -34.37 31.20
N HIS A 4 25.28 -34.20 31.19
CA HIS A 4 24.50 -33.96 29.97
C HIS A 4 24.63 -32.46 29.64
N SER A 5 24.98 -32.12 28.40
CA SER A 5 24.77 -30.78 27.83
C SER A 5 24.33 -30.97 26.38
N GLN A 6 23.05 -31.29 26.15
CA GLN A 6 22.03 -30.34 25.67
C GLN A 6 22.51 -29.41 24.55
N THR A 7 22.28 -29.87 23.33
CA THR A 7 22.03 -29.03 22.15
C THR A 7 20.83 -28.13 22.45
N GLN A 8 21.02 -26.81 22.40
CA GLN A 8 19.90 -25.87 22.32
C GLN A 8 19.86 -25.29 20.90
N GLU A 9 19.02 -25.92 20.08
CA GLU A 9 18.30 -25.23 19.01
C GLU A 9 17.44 -24.14 19.65
N SER A 10 17.60 -22.90 19.21
CA SER A 10 16.57 -21.86 19.39
C SER A 10 16.14 -21.38 18.00
N ALA A 11 15.04 -21.97 17.56
CA ALA A 11 14.24 -21.50 16.46
C ALA A 11 13.31 -20.37 16.97
N ASP A 12 13.57 -19.14 16.55
CA ASP A 12 12.52 -18.25 16.04
C ASP A 12 13.15 -17.29 15.04
N GLY A 13 13.30 -17.77 13.82
CA GLY A 13 13.56 -16.94 12.66
C GLY A 13 12.29 -16.91 11.83
N THR A 14 11.18 -16.42 12.39
CA THR A 14 10.04 -16.08 11.54
C THR A 14 10.54 -14.97 10.61
N PRO A 15 10.65 -15.17 9.28
CA PRO A 15 11.04 -14.08 8.41
C PRO A 15 9.96 -13.02 8.57
N VAL A 16 10.32 -11.89 9.18
CA VAL A 16 9.48 -10.69 9.18
C VAL A 16 9.18 -10.48 7.70
N LYS A 17 7.93 -10.74 7.28
CA LYS A 17 7.52 -10.56 5.89
C LYS A 17 7.77 -9.09 5.60
N GLU A 18 8.90 -8.77 4.97
CA GLU A 18 9.26 -7.40 4.72
C GLU A 18 8.18 -6.79 3.84
N VAL A 19 7.45 -5.83 4.40
CA VAL A 19 6.41 -5.11 3.67
C VAL A 19 7.03 -4.57 2.38
N ALA A 20 6.39 -4.79 1.24
CA ALA A 20 6.96 -4.32 -0.01
C ALA A 20 7.16 -2.80 0.01
N PRO A 21 8.28 -2.25 -0.51
CA PRO A 21 8.54 -0.82 -0.52
C PRO A 21 7.40 -0.01 -1.14
N PHE A 22 6.74 -0.55 -2.17
CA PHE A 22 5.57 0.05 -2.79
C PHE A 22 4.44 0.31 -1.80
N LEU A 23 4.07 -0.65 -0.95
CA LEU A 23 2.98 -0.52 0.00
C LEU A 23 3.29 0.52 1.08
N ARG A 24 4.55 0.57 1.54
CA ARG A 24 5.01 1.62 2.48
C ARG A 24 4.91 3.01 1.86
N SER A 25 5.40 3.18 0.63
CA SER A 25 5.30 4.45 -0.09
C SER A 25 3.85 4.86 -0.36
N LEU A 26 3.01 3.90 -0.77
CA LEU A 26 1.59 4.12 -1.02
C LEU A 26 0.87 4.58 0.25
N ARG A 27 1.13 3.94 1.39
CA ARG A 27 0.52 4.34 2.67
C ARG A 27 0.92 5.76 3.06
N ARG A 28 2.22 6.06 3.03
CA ARG A 28 2.72 7.41 3.32
C ARG A 28 2.11 8.47 2.41
N MET A 29 2.02 8.18 1.11
CA MET A 29 1.40 9.07 0.11
C MET A 29 -0.06 9.38 0.47
N LEU A 30 -0.85 8.35 0.81
CA LEU A 30 -2.27 8.52 1.17
C LEU A 30 -2.48 9.26 2.50
N ASP A 31 -1.52 9.16 3.42
CA ASP A 31 -1.58 9.82 4.73
C ASP A 31 -1.08 11.28 4.68
N THR A 32 -0.32 11.67 3.65
CA THR A 32 0.37 12.99 3.60
C THR A 32 -0.19 13.94 2.53
N GLU A 33 -0.61 13.42 1.38
CA GLU A 33 -0.97 14.25 0.26
C GLU A 33 -2.36 14.88 0.39
N SER A 34 -2.60 15.92 -0.41
CA SER A 34 -3.86 16.66 -0.40
C SER A 34 -5.06 15.75 -0.67
N PRO A 35 -6.12 15.81 0.15
CA PRO A 35 -7.30 14.98 -0.04
C PRO A 35 -8.10 15.34 -1.30
N TYR A 36 -7.79 16.47 -1.94
CA TYR A 36 -8.36 16.88 -3.23
C TYR A 36 -7.68 16.19 -4.42
N ILE A 37 -6.52 15.55 -4.23
CA ILE A 37 -5.80 14.80 -5.26
C ILE A 37 -6.00 13.31 -5.04
N VAL A 38 -5.67 12.83 -3.84
CA VAL A 38 -5.78 11.43 -3.44
C VAL A 38 -6.09 11.32 -1.96
N ARG A 39 -7.02 10.44 -1.58
CA ARG A 39 -7.35 10.23 -0.16
C ARG A 39 -7.89 8.84 0.12
N TRP A 40 -7.81 8.45 1.38
CA TRP A 40 -8.64 7.38 1.93
C TRP A 40 -10.14 7.74 1.87
N THR A 41 -10.98 6.72 1.65
CA THR A 41 -12.41 6.83 1.94
C THR A 41 -12.61 7.05 3.45
N PRO A 42 -13.76 7.61 3.89
CA PRO A 42 -14.00 7.87 5.32
C PRO A 42 -13.84 6.62 6.19
N ASP A 43 -14.28 5.46 5.69
CA ASP A 43 -14.19 4.16 6.36
C ASP A 43 -12.79 3.51 6.30
N GLY A 44 -11.82 4.11 5.61
CA GLY A 44 -10.44 3.64 5.53
C GLY A 44 -10.21 2.37 4.72
N LYS A 45 -11.25 1.81 4.07
CA LYS A 45 -11.18 0.51 3.37
C LYS A 45 -10.76 0.62 1.90
N ALA A 46 -10.78 1.81 1.36
CA ALA A 46 -10.42 2.12 -0.01
C ALA A 46 -9.75 3.49 -0.09
N PHE A 47 -9.17 3.79 -1.25
CA PHE A 47 -8.70 5.13 -1.55
C PHE A 47 -9.18 5.59 -2.92
N GLU A 48 -9.27 6.89 -3.08
CA GLU A 48 -9.87 7.58 -4.21
C GLU A 48 -8.84 8.53 -4.82
N ILE A 49 -8.74 8.53 -6.15
CA ILE A 49 -7.93 9.46 -6.92
C ILE A 49 -8.88 10.42 -7.63
N TYR A 50 -8.84 11.67 -7.21
CA TYR A 50 -9.69 12.76 -7.70
C TYR A 50 -9.08 13.48 -8.91
N ASP A 51 -7.76 13.64 -8.91
CA ASP A 51 -7.04 14.32 -9.99
C ASP A 51 -5.88 13.46 -10.49
N ILE A 52 -6.09 12.84 -11.66
CA ILE A 52 -5.11 11.97 -12.31
C ILE A 52 -3.91 12.76 -12.86
N ILE A 53 -4.12 14.03 -13.23
CA ILE A 53 -3.04 14.88 -13.75
C ILE A 53 -2.17 15.29 -12.57
N ALA A 54 -2.78 15.83 -11.51
CA ALA A 54 -2.04 16.28 -10.33
C ALA A 54 -1.31 15.14 -9.61
N ILE A 55 -1.91 13.93 -9.53
CA ILE A 55 -1.19 12.79 -8.93
C ILE A 55 0.03 12.41 -9.77
N SER A 56 -0.07 12.45 -11.11
CA SER A 56 1.02 12.07 -12.01
C SER A 56 2.18 13.06 -11.94
N ASP A 57 1.87 14.35 -11.99
CA ASP A 57 2.88 15.41 -12.14
C ASP A 57 3.50 15.83 -10.81
N TYR A 58 2.72 15.83 -9.72
CA TYR A 58 3.17 16.38 -8.44
C TYR A 58 3.33 15.34 -7.33
N VAL A 59 2.56 14.25 -7.35
CA VAL A 59 2.56 13.29 -6.24
C VAL A 59 3.49 12.12 -6.50
N LEU A 60 3.30 11.38 -7.61
CA LEU A 60 4.07 10.18 -7.90
C LEU A 60 5.60 10.38 -7.86
N PRO A 61 6.18 11.48 -8.39
CA PRO A 61 7.62 11.73 -8.32
C PRO A 61 8.20 11.83 -6.91
N LYS A 62 7.38 12.17 -5.91
CA LYS A 62 7.80 12.28 -4.50
C LYS A 62 7.96 10.92 -3.82
N TYR A 63 7.17 9.92 -4.23
CA TYR A 63 7.09 8.61 -3.56
C TYR A 63 7.61 7.44 -4.40
N PHE A 64 7.67 7.61 -5.72
CA PHE A 64 8.06 6.60 -6.70
C PHE A 64 9.04 7.18 -7.71
N LYS A 65 9.86 6.32 -8.33
CA LYS A 65 10.88 6.72 -9.32
C LYS A 65 10.29 7.05 -10.71
N HIS A 66 9.01 7.39 -10.80
CA HIS A 66 8.32 7.72 -12.06
C HIS A 66 7.09 8.59 -11.80
N CYS A 67 6.69 9.39 -12.79
CA CYS A 67 5.44 10.17 -12.81
C CYS A 67 4.26 9.46 -13.52
N LYS A 68 4.47 8.27 -14.09
CA LYS A 68 3.49 7.64 -14.98
C LYS A 68 2.36 6.94 -14.21
N TYR A 69 1.14 7.46 -14.33
CA TYR A 69 -0.06 6.83 -13.76
C TYR A 69 -0.24 5.36 -14.17
N ALA A 70 0.01 5.01 -15.43
CA ALA A 70 -0.10 3.63 -15.89
C ALA A 70 0.89 2.67 -15.20
N SER A 71 2.08 3.14 -14.82
CA SER A 71 3.03 2.35 -14.04
C SER A 71 2.54 2.15 -12.60
N PHE A 72 1.99 3.20 -12.01
CA PHE A 72 1.36 3.14 -10.69
C PHE A 72 0.18 2.15 -10.66
N GLN A 73 -0.72 2.20 -11.66
CA GLN A 73 -1.82 1.23 -11.78
C GLN A 73 -1.33 -0.21 -11.93
N ARG A 74 -0.24 -0.45 -12.67
CA ARG A 74 0.34 -1.79 -12.77
C ARG A 74 0.85 -2.30 -11.42
N GLN A 75 1.49 -1.45 -10.63
CA GLN A 75 1.89 -1.82 -9.26
C GLN A 75 0.68 -2.10 -8.38
N LEU A 76 -0.37 -1.28 -8.44
CA LEU A 76 -1.63 -1.56 -7.75
C LEU A 76 -2.20 -2.93 -8.14
N ASN A 77 -2.26 -3.25 -9.42
CA ASN A 77 -2.74 -4.56 -9.89
C ASN A 77 -1.84 -5.70 -9.39
N TYR A 78 -0.52 -5.52 -9.40
CA TYR A 78 0.44 -6.51 -8.90
C TYR A 78 0.25 -6.81 -7.40
N PHE A 79 -0.08 -5.79 -6.61
CA PHE A 79 -0.41 -5.94 -5.20
C PHE A 79 -1.91 -6.21 -4.96
N ASN A 80 -2.65 -6.70 -5.96
CA ASN A 80 -4.06 -7.12 -5.86
C ASN A 80 -5.05 -6.02 -5.44
N PHE A 81 -4.73 -4.74 -5.70
CA PHE A 81 -5.73 -3.68 -5.58
C PHE A 81 -6.76 -3.80 -6.70
N ARG A 82 -8.03 -3.74 -6.32
CA ARG A 82 -9.14 -3.80 -7.27
C ARG A 82 -9.71 -2.41 -7.48
N LYS A 83 -9.76 -1.98 -8.74
CA LYS A 83 -10.49 -0.78 -9.12
C LYS A 83 -11.99 -1.04 -9.04
N TRP A 84 -12.74 -0.12 -8.43
CA TRP A 84 -14.19 -0.20 -8.38
C TRP A 84 -14.80 0.09 -9.76
N THR A 85 -15.91 -0.57 -10.08
CA THR A 85 -16.65 -0.35 -11.32
C THR A 85 -17.36 1.00 -11.30
N LYS A 86 -17.70 1.52 -12.48
CA LYS A 86 -18.48 2.77 -12.61
C LYS A 86 -19.84 2.73 -11.92
N SER A 87 -20.41 1.53 -11.74
CA SER A 87 -21.66 1.33 -10.99
C SER A 87 -21.49 1.48 -9.48
N ARG A 88 -20.26 1.30 -8.96
CA ARG A 88 -19.94 1.34 -7.53
C ARG A 88 -19.29 2.66 -7.11
N ALA A 89 -18.59 3.33 -8.04
CA ALA A 89 -17.89 4.57 -7.76
C ALA A 89 -17.99 5.55 -8.94
N VAL A 90 -18.18 6.84 -8.60
CA VAL A 90 -18.09 7.96 -9.56
C VAL A 90 -16.63 8.38 -9.77
N VAL A 91 -15.79 8.20 -8.74
CA VAL A 91 -14.38 8.57 -8.73
C VAL A 91 -13.52 7.32 -8.95
N CYS A 92 -12.25 7.51 -9.33
CA CYS A 92 -11.31 6.39 -9.49
C CYS A 92 -10.94 5.81 -8.11
N THR A 93 -11.66 4.77 -7.69
CA THR A 93 -11.51 4.15 -6.36
C THR A 93 -10.83 2.79 -6.45
N PHE A 94 -9.90 2.51 -5.54
CA PHE A 94 -9.21 1.24 -5.41
C PHE A 94 -9.30 0.71 -3.97
N SER A 95 -9.42 -0.61 -3.82
CA SER A 95 -9.44 -1.26 -2.51
C SER A 95 -8.65 -2.55 -2.51
N ASN A 96 -8.06 -2.88 -1.36
CA ASN A 96 -7.49 -4.20 -1.06
C ASN A 96 -7.78 -4.52 0.41
N GLN A 97 -8.34 -5.70 0.69
CA GLN A 97 -8.70 -6.10 2.05
C GLN A 97 -7.50 -6.15 3.02
N PHE A 98 -6.30 -6.35 2.49
CA PHE A 98 -5.05 -6.38 3.26
C PHE A 98 -4.32 -5.03 3.29
N PHE A 99 -4.92 -3.98 2.73
CA PHE A 99 -4.38 -2.63 2.76
C PHE A 99 -5.49 -1.65 3.12
N GLN A 100 -5.63 -1.41 4.40
CA GLN A 100 -6.59 -0.45 4.97
C GLN A 100 -5.79 0.64 5.68
N ARG A 101 -6.33 1.86 5.76
CA ARG A 101 -5.92 2.82 6.79
C ARG A 101 -6.05 2.12 8.15
N ASP A 102 -5.54 2.57 9.28
CA ASP A 102 -5.85 1.96 10.60
C ASP A 102 -5.42 0.47 10.85
N GLN A 103 -5.06 -0.33 9.84
CA GLN A 103 -4.46 -1.66 9.95
C GLN A 103 -2.93 -1.61 9.74
N PRO A 104 -2.16 -2.49 10.40
CA PRO A 104 -0.73 -2.64 10.13
C PRO A 104 -0.50 -3.18 8.70
N LEU A 105 0.65 -2.82 8.13
CA LEU A 105 1.11 -3.30 6.82
C LEU A 105 1.86 -4.62 6.92
#